data_AF-A0A5J4UFU4-F1
#
_entry.id   AF-A0A5J4UFU4-F1
#
_cell.length_a   1.000
_cell.length_b   1.000
_cell.length_c   1.000
_cell.angle_alpha   90.00
_cell.angle_beta   90.00
_cell.angle_gamma   90.00
#
_symmetry.space_group_name_H-M   'P 1'
#
loop_
_entity.id
_entity.type
_entity.pdbx_description
1 polymer ?
#
loop_
_entity_poly.entity_id
_entity_poly.type
_entity_poly.pdbx_seq_one_letter_code
_entity_poly.pdbx_strand_id
1 'polypeptide(L)'
;MELVKRKKHVRTRDLAFVIGDIQCTKAQYQRGALHNKQLQKLKDKEVSRRGWNKLTQLNKIAIPNIIWWIIQLANNQLQCFTKSNKCVTIQADFSKSGWGARLIRENQEKVFAHGEWKDNNLRSSNLREETAVLKDLLEFRQQLIQQQLIGI
;
A
#
# COMPACT_ATOMS: atom_id res chain seq x y z
N MET A 1 15.59 -4.45 -4.13
CA MET A 1 16.08 -5.86 -4.10
C MET A 1 17.29 -6.15 -4.99
N GLU A 2 17.69 -5.27 -5.92
CA GLU A 2 18.89 -5.43 -6.79
C GLU A 2 20.21 -5.65 -6.01
N LEU A 3 20.34 -5.08 -4.80
CA LEU A 3 21.56 -5.12 -4.00
C LEU A 3 21.98 -6.53 -3.55
N VAL A 4 21.02 -7.44 -3.34
CA VAL A 4 21.26 -8.82 -2.87
C VAL A 4 21.78 -9.69 -4.01
N LYS A 5 21.35 -9.42 -5.25
CA LYS A 5 21.78 -10.17 -6.44
C LYS A 5 23.20 -9.84 -6.88
N ARG A 6 23.73 -8.65 -6.53
CA ARG A 6 24.99 -8.17 -7.12
C ARG A 6 26.22 -8.15 -6.20
N LYS A 7 26.14 -8.07 -4.85
CA LYS A 7 27.37 -7.94 -4.03
C LYS A 7 27.30 -8.57 -2.63
N LYS A 8 28.34 -9.32 -2.26
CA LYS A 8 28.66 -9.71 -0.86
C LYS A 8 28.94 -8.50 0.05
N HIS A 9 29.18 -7.32 -0.53
CA HIS A 9 29.53 -6.09 0.16
C HIS A 9 28.61 -4.95 -0.29
N VAL A 10 27.93 -4.32 0.67
CA VAL A 10 27.00 -3.20 0.45
C VAL A 10 27.36 -2.05 1.40
N ARG A 11 27.05 -0.79 1.09
CA ARG A 11 27.29 0.28 2.07
C ARG A 11 26.33 0.10 3.24
N THR A 12 26.78 0.42 4.45
CA THR A 12 25.94 0.31 5.66
C THR A 12 24.65 1.14 5.55
N ARG A 13 24.72 2.30 4.90
CA ARG A 13 23.54 3.13 4.56
C ARG A 13 22.56 2.43 3.62
N ASP A 14 23.05 1.71 2.61
CA ASP A 14 22.18 0.99 1.67
C ASP A 14 21.47 -0.19 2.39
N LEU A 15 22.17 -0.87 3.30
CA LEU A 15 21.56 -1.88 4.17
C LEU A 15 20.48 -1.27 5.09
N ALA A 16 20.73 -0.09 5.65
CA ALA A 16 19.76 0.62 6.48
C ALA A 16 18.50 1.01 5.70
N PHE A 17 18.67 1.46 4.46
CA PHE A 17 17.57 1.77 3.54
C PHE A 17 16.69 0.54 3.31
N VAL A 18 17.28 -0.61 2.97
CA VAL A 18 16.55 -1.87 2.78
C VAL A 18 15.81 -2.30 4.06
N ILE A 19 16.42 -2.11 5.23
CA ILE A 19 15.74 -2.40 6.52
C ILE A 19 14.52 -1.49 6.70
N GLY A 20 14.61 -0.21 6.31
CA GLY A 20 13.49 0.73 6.33
C GLY A 20 12.31 0.26 5.47
N ASP A 21 12.57 -0.11 4.21
CA ASP A 21 11.55 -0.65 3.29
C ASP A 21 10.86 -1.89 3.89
N ILE A 22 11.65 -2.78 4.48
CA ILE A 22 11.14 -3.99 5.13
C ILE A 22 10.30 -3.65 6.37
N GLN A 23 10.70 -2.65 7.16
CA GLN A 23 9.96 -2.26 8.36
C GLN A 23 8.55 -1.76 8.04
N CYS A 24 8.33 -1.10 6.90
CA CYS A 24 7.00 -0.69 6.44
C CYS A 24 6.03 -1.88 6.28
N THR A 25 6.55 -3.08 6.00
CA THR A 25 5.74 -4.31 5.81
C THR A 25 5.70 -5.19 7.05
N LYS A 26 6.36 -4.80 8.15
CA LYS A 26 6.44 -5.59 9.39
C LYS A 26 5.06 -5.98 9.94
N ALA A 27 4.07 -5.10 9.79
CA ALA A 27 2.73 -5.33 10.31
C ALA A 27 1.99 -6.49 9.59
N GLN A 28 2.37 -6.80 8.34
CA GLN A 28 1.81 -7.92 7.57
C GLN A 28 2.47 -9.26 7.90
N TYR A 29 3.70 -9.25 8.43
CA TYR A 29 4.50 -10.45 8.66
C TYR A 29 5.02 -10.53 10.09
N GLN A 30 4.25 -11.14 10.99
CA GLN A 30 4.62 -11.30 12.41
C GLN A 30 6.00 -11.96 12.59
N ARG A 31 6.32 -12.99 11.80
CA ARG A 31 7.64 -13.67 11.81
C ARG A 31 8.79 -12.78 11.33
N GLY A 32 8.48 -11.71 10.58
CA GLY A 32 9.45 -10.76 10.07
C GLY A 32 10.20 -10.00 11.16
N ALA A 33 9.64 -9.87 12.36
CA ALA A 33 10.30 -9.18 13.48
C ALA A 33 11.65 -9.81 13.86
N LEU A 34 11.76 -11.15 13.80
CA LEU A 34 12.99 -11.86 14.12
C LEU A 34 14.07 -11.61 13.06
N HIS A 35 13.69 -11.72 11.78
CA HIS A 35 14.58 -11.45 10.65
C HIS A 35 15.09 -10.00 10.69
N ASN A 36 14.21 -9.04 11.02
CA ASN A 36 14.57 -7.64 11.17
C ASN A 36 15.55 -7.40 12.32
N LYS A 37 15.35 -8.06 13.47
CA LYS A 37 16.27 -7.95 14.61
C LYS A 37 17.69 -8.38 14.24
N GLN A 38 17.84 -9.42 13.43
CA GLN A 38 19.15 -9.90 12.98
C GLN A 38 19.83 -8.93 11.99
N LEU A 39 19.07 -8.37 11.05
CA LEU A 39 19.58 -7.34 10.11
C LEU A 39 19.94 -6.05 10.83
N GLN A 40 19.14 -5.63 11.80
CA GLN A 40 19.38 -4.44 12.62
C GLN A 40 20.68 -4.59 13.43
N LYS A 41 20.89 -5.75 14.08
CA LYS A 41 22.14 -6.06 14.80
C LYS A 41 23.36 -5.96 13.90
N LEU A 42 23.29 -6.47 12.67
CA LEU A 42 24.40 -6.35 11.71
C LEU A 42 24.65 -4.88 11.37
N LYS A 43 23.59 -4.13 11.01
CA LYS A 43 23.71 -2.71 10.67
C LYS A 43 24.32 -1.92 11.83
N ASP A 44 23.80 -2.07 13.05
CA ASP A 44 24.27 -1.33 14.23
C ASP A 44 25.74 -1.64 14.52
N LYS A 45 26.14 -2.91 14.46
CA LYS A 45 27.54 -3.33 14.61
C LYS A 45 28.46 -2.64 13.59
N GLU A 46 28.05 -2.59 12.33
CA GLU A 46 28.88 -2.02 11.26
C GLU A 46 28.90 -0.49 11.27
N VAL A 47 27.80 0.16 11.67
CA VAL A 47 27.78 1.61 11.93
C VAL A 47 28.78 1.94 13.04
N SER A 48 28.75 1.24 14.17
CA SER A 48 29.68 1.50 15.27
C SER A 48 31.13 1.20 14.91
N ARG A 49 31.38 0.17 14.07
CA ARG A 49 32.74 -0.25 13.72
C ARG A 49 33.39 0.59 12.62
N ARG A 50 32.63 0.97 11.60
CA ARG A 50 33.17 1.54 10.35
C ARG A 50 32.43 2.79 9.88
N GLY A 51 31.26 3.10 10.45
CA GLY A 51 30.42 4.22 10.02
C GLY A 51 29.51 3.91 8.82
N TRP A 52 28.66 4.87 8.49
CA TRP A 52 27.55 4.70 7.53
C TRP A 52 27.95 4.48 6.08
N ASN A 53 29.06 5.08 5.65
CA ASN A 53 29.47 5.12 4.24
C ASN A 53 30.45 4.01 3.85
N LYS A 54 30.83 3.15 4.80
CA LYS A 54 31.77 2.05 4.54
C LYS A 54 31.04 0.80 4.04
N LEU A 55 31.79 -0.05 3.34
CA LEU A 55 31.31 -1.33 2.86
C LEU A 55 31.18 -2.31 4.03
N THR A 56 29.96 -2.78 4.22
CA THR A 56 29.54 -3.87 5.10
C THR A 56 29.48 -5.16 4.28
N GLN A 57 30.15 -6.20 4.77
CA GLN A 57 29.98 -7.53 4.23
C GLN A 57 28.68 -8.14 4.76
N LEU A 58 27.80 -8.57 3.85
CA LEU A 58 26.63 -9.35 4.21
C LEU A 58 27.10 -10.71 4.69
N ASN A 59 26.97 -10.95 6.00
CA ASN A 59 27.39 -12.20 6.61
C ASN A 59 26.43 -13.35 6.23
N LYS A 60 26.83 -14.59 6.56
CA LYS A 60 26.02 -15.80 6.30
C LYS A 60 24.63 -15.78 6.95
N ILE A 61 24.40 -14.89 7.91
CA ILE A 61 23.12 -14.73 8.62
C ILE A 61 22.22 -13.73 7.88
N ALA A 62 22.77 -12.62 7.38
CA ALA A 62 22.00 -11.56 6.74
C ALA A 62 21.42 -11.97 5.39
N ILE A 63 22.17 -12.76 4.60
CA ILE A 63 21.70 -13.18 3.27
C ILE A 63 20.39 -14.00 3.37
N PRO A 64 20.30 -15.07 4.19
CA PRO A 64 19.04 -15.80 4.38
C PRO A 64 17.88 -14.92 4.88
N ASN A 65 18.14 -13.99 5.80
CA ASN A 65 17.10 -13.07 6.30
C ASN A 65 16.55 -12.17 5.18
N ILE A 66 17.41 -11.64 4.32
CA ILE A 66 16.96 -10.80 3.22
C ILE A 66 16.24 -11.66 2.17
N ILE A 67 16.75 -12.85 1.84
CA ILE A 67 16.09 -13.78 0.91
C ILE A 67 14.68 -14.15 1.42
N TRP A 68 14.53 -14.39 2.73
CA TRP A 68 13.23 -14.65 3.33
C TRP A 68 12.25 -13.50 3.05
N TRP A 69 12.68 -12.25 3.27
CA TRP A 69 11.87 -11.07 2.94
C TRP A 69 11.53 -10.95 1.46
N ILE A 70 12.48 -11.26 0.58
CA ILE A 70 12.23 -11.29 -0.88
C ILE A 70 11.09 -12.26 -1.21
N ILE A 71 11.14 -13.47 -0.65
CA ILE A 71 10.12 -14.51 -0.86
C ILE A 71 8.77 -14.09 -0.27
N GLN A 72 8.76 -13.50 0.93
CA GLN A 72 7.52 -13.04 1.56
C GLN A 72 6.86 -11.93 0.74
N LEU A 73 7.63 -10.91 0.35
CA LEU A 73 7.12 -9.76 -0.41
C LEU A 73 6.67 -10.15 -1.82
N ALA A 74 7.35 -11.12 -2.46
CA ALA A 74 6.91 -11.65 -3.76
C ALA A 74 5.55 -12.36 -3.67
N ASN A 75 5.25 -12.96 -2.52
CA ASN A 75 3.98 -13.63 -2.24
C ASN A 75 3.03 -12.76 -1.40
N ASN A 76 3.22 -11.43 -1.39
CA ASN A 76 2.39 -10.55 -0.59
C ASN A 76 0.96 -10.54 -1.12
N GLN A 77 0.02 -10.93 -0.27
CA GLN A 77 -1.40 -10.71 -0.50
C GLN A 77 -1.80 -9.44 0.24
N LEU A 78 -2.55 -8.56 -0.42
CA LEU A 78 -3.08 -7.35 0.20
C LEU A 78 -3.90 -7.75 1.44
N GLN A 79 -3.32 -7.55 2.62
CA GLN A 79 -4.02 -7.71 3.89
C GLN A 79 -4.55 -6.35 4.32
N CYS A 80 -5.87 -6.23 4.35
CA CYS A 80 -6.52 -5.12 5.02
C CYS A 80 -6.32 -5.30 6.53
N PHE A 81 -5.79 -4.28 7.21
CA PHE A 81 -5.64 -4.27 8.68
C PHE A 81 -6.98 -4.43 9.40
N THR A 82 -8.06 -4.08 8.72
CA THR A 82 -9.43 -4.28 9.17
C THR A 82 -10.14 -5.19 8.18
N LYS A 83 -10.63 -6.35 8.64
CA LYS A 83 -11.71 -7.04 7.91
C LYS A 83 -12.95 -6.17 8.07
N SER A 84 -13.22 -5.30 7.10
CA SER A 84 -14.56 -4.73 7.01
C SER A 84 -15.49 -5.90 6.70
N ASN A 85 -16.46 -6.16 7.57
CA ASN A 85 -17.48 -7.19 7.33
C ASN A 85 -18.38 -6.84 6.15
N LYS A 86 -18.24 -5.62 5.60
CA LYS A 86 -19.01 -5.12 4.46
C LYS A 86 -18.11 -4.31 3.55
N CYS A 87 -17.88 -4.81 2.34
CA CYS A 87 -17.20 -4.10 1.26
C CYS A 87 -18.22 -3.61 0.24
N VAL A 88 -18.10 -2.35 -0.20
CA VAL A 88 -18.89 -1.79 -1.29
C VAL A 88 -17.94 -1.30 -2.36
N THR A 89 -18.25 -1.61 -3.62
CA THR A 89 -17.46 -1.18 -4.77
C THR A 89 -18.20 -0.07 -5.48
N ILE A 90 -17.60 1.11 -5.58
CA ILE A 90 -18.11 2.19 -6.43
C ILE A 90 -17.37 2.12 -7.77
N GLN A 91 -18.13 2.08 -8.85
CA GLN A 91 -17.59 2.21 -10.20
C GLN A 91 -18.15 3.48 -10.80
N ALA A 92 -17.25 4.43 -11.04
CA ALA A 92 -17.53 5.72 -11.62
C ALA A 92 -17.14 5.72 -13.10
N ASP A 93 -17.93 6.40 -13.91
CA ASP A 93 -17.65 6.73 -15.29
C ASP A 93 -17.96 8.22 -15.52
N PHE A 94 -17.23 8.84 -16.44
CA PHE A 94 -17.35 10.26 -16.71
C PHE A 94 -17.10 10.55 -18.18
N SER A 95 -17.83 11.54 -18.66
CA SER A 95 -17.76 12.01 -20.03
C SER A 95 -17.61 13.53 -20.05
N LYS A 96 -17.59 14.11 -21.26
CA LYS A 96 -17.64 15.57 -21.41
C LYS A 96 -18.99 16.17 -21.00
N SER A 97 -20.08 15.41 -21.04
CA SER A 97 -21.43 15.89 -20.78
C SER A 97 -21.89 15.64 -19.34
N GLY A 98 -21.37 14.60 -18.70
CA GLY A 98 -21.78 14.28 -17.33
C GLY A 98 -20.93 13.21 -16.68
N TRP A 99 -21.47 12.68 -15.59
CA TRP A 99 -20.90 11.62 -14.77
C TRP A 99 -21.98 10.61 -14.41
N GLY A 100 -21.54 9.39 -14.14
CA GLY A 100 -22.41 8.34 -13.64
C GLY A 100 -21.62 7.36 -12.81
N ALA A 101 -22.24 6.80 -11.79
CA ALA A 101 -21.64 5.78 -10.98
C ALA A 101 -22.63 4.72 -10.57
N ARG A 102 -22.08 3.54 -10.27
CA ARG A 102 -22.81 2.44 -9.66
C ARG A 102 -22.09 2.00 -8.39
N LEU A 103 -22.85 1.95 -7.29
CA LEU A 103 -22.44 1.32 -6.05
C LEU A 103 -22.93 -0.13 -6.06
N ILE A 104 -21.99 -1.06 -5.91
CA ILE A 104 -22.23 -2.51 -5.86
C ILE A 104 -22.04 -2.96 -4.42
N ARG A 105 -23.11 -3.49 -3.82
CA ARG A 105 -23.10 -4.11 -2.50
C ARG A 105 -22.74 -5.59 -2.58
N GLU A 106 -22.38 -6.20 -1.45
CA GLU A 106 -22.02 -7.63 -1.39
C GLU A 106 -23.13 -8.57 -1.88
N ASN A 107 -24.39 -8.22 -1.66
CA ASN A 107 -25.57 -8.94 -2.15
C ASN A 107 -25.88 -8.68 -3.64
N GLN A 108 -24.95 -8.07 -4.39
CA GLN A 108 -25.09 -7.69 -5.80
C GLN A 108 -26.18 -6.65 -6.10
N GLU A 109 -26.77 -6.03 -5.09
CA GLU A 109 -27.64 -4.87 -5.28
C GLU A 109 -26.83 -3.69 -5.85
N LYS A 110 -27.42 -3.02 -6.83
CA LYS A 110 -26.80 -1.91 -7.55
C LYS A 110 -27.61 -0.64 -7.30
N VAL A 111 -26.94 0.38 -6.78
CA VAL A 111 -27.49 1.73 -6.69
C VAL A 111 -26.78 2.58 -7.74
N PHE A 112 -27.54 3.34 -8.52
CA PHE A 112 -27.00 4.19 -9.57
C PHE A 112 -27.12 5.66 -9.16
N ALA A 113 -26.10 6.43 -9.49
CA ALA A 113 -26.11 7.88 -9.41
C ALA A 113 -25.64 8.42 -10.76
N HIS A 114 -26.22 9.51 -11.23
CA HIS A 114 -25.79 10.16 -12.46
C HIS A 114 -26.18 11.63 -12.45
N GLY A 115 -25.49 12.42 -13.27
CA GLY A 115 -25.82 13.81 -13.45
C GLY A 115 -25.01 14.49 -14.54
N GLU A 116 -25.49 15.66 -14.94
CA GLU A 116 -24.78 16.52 -15.88
C GLU A 116 -23.78 17.42 -15.14
N TRP A 117 -22.77 17.88 -15.87
CA TRP A 117 -21.89 18.91 -15.37
C TRP A 117 -22.61 20.25 -15.33
N LYS A 118 -22.87 20.78 -14.13
CA LYS A 118 -23.40 22.14 -13.97
C LYS A 118 -22.34 23.23 -14.13
N ASP A 119 -21.07 22.83 -14.12
CA ASP A 119 -19.95 23.76 -14.12
C ASP A 119 -19.12 23.61 -15.40
N ASN A 120 -19.06 24.69 -16.17
CA ASN A 120 -18.29 24.78 -17.40
C ASN A 120 -16.77 24.84 -17.14
N ASN A 121 -16.35 24.94 -15.86
CA ASN A 121 -14.95 25.05 -15.46
C ASN A 121 -14.18 23.72 -15.41
N LEU A 122 -14.86 22.60 -15.66
CA LEU A 122 -14.24 21.27 -15.74
C LEU A 122 -13.50 21.06 -17.08
N ARG A 123 -12.40 21.79 -17.27
CA ARG A 123 -11.68 21.90 -18.55
C ARG A 123 -10.82 20.67 -18.88
N SER A 124 -10.19 20.04 -17.89
CA SER A 124 -9.34 18.86 -18.08
C SER A 124 -10.09 17.55 -17.79
N SER A 125 -9.63 16.45 -18.38
CA SER A 125 -10.11 15.10 -18.04
C SER A 125 -9.88 14.78 -16.56
N ASN A 126 -8.69 15.09 -16.04
CA ASN A 126 -8.32 14.77 -14.67
C ASN A 126 -9.21 15.48 -13.65
N LEU A 127 -9.55 16.75 -13.90
CA LEU A 127 -10.44 17.51 -13.01
C LEU A 127 -11.87 16.94 -13.05
N ARG A 128 -12.34 16.51 -14.23
CA ARG A 128 -13.64 15.82 -14.36
C ARG A 128 -13.65 14.49 -13.61
N GLU A 129 -12.59 13.71 -13.73
CA GLU A 129 -12.43 12.43 -13.05
C GLU A 129 -12.44 12.60 -11.53
N GLU A 130 -11.62 13.50 -11.00
CA GLU A 130 -11.58 13.79 -9.56
C GLU A 130 -12.92 14.33 -9.04
N THR A 131 -13.57 15.21 -9.82
CA THR A 131 -14.90 15.75 -9.47
C THR A 131 -16.00 14.69 -9.54
N ALA A 132 -15.94 13.75 -10.49
CA ALA A 132 -16.88 12.63 -10.59
C ALA A 132 -16.78 11.78 -9.33
N VAL A 133 -15.57 11.34 -8.97
CA VAL A 133 -15.31 10.54 -7.77
C VAL A 133 -15.84 11.24 -6.51
N LEU A 134 -15.62 12.55 -6.38
CA LEU A 134 -16.14 13.31 -5.25
C LEU A 134 -17.68 13.34 -5.24
N LYS A 135 -18.32 13.59 -6.38
CA LYS A 135 -19.79 13.60 -6.49
C LYS A 135 -20.37 12.23 -6.15
N ASP A 136 -19.80 11.16 -6.67
CA ASP A 136 -20.25 9.79 -6.41
C ASP A 136 -20.20 9.47 -4.92
N LEU A 137 -19.11 9.84 -4.24
CA LEU A 137 -18.98 9.66 -2.80
C LEU A 137 -20.03 10.45 -2.01
N LEU A 138 -20.38 11.66 -2.46
CA LEU A 138 -21.40 12.49 -1.82
C LEU A 138 -22.80 11.93 -2.03
N GLU A 139 -23.13 11.48 -3.25
CA GLU A 139 -24.43 10.88 -3.58
C GLU A 139 -24.64 9.56 -2.83
N PHE A 140 -23.57 8.76 -2.69
CA PHE A 140 -23.64 7.50 -1.95
C PHE A 140 -23.40 7.66 -0.44
N ARG A 141 -23.27 8.88 0.09
CA ARG A 141 -22.92 9.12 1.50
C ARG A 141 -23.84 8.37 2.47
N GLN A 142 -25.16 8.39 2.23
CA GLN A 142 -26.11 7.75 3.13
C GLN A 142 -25.97 6.22 3.10
N GLN A 143 -25.75 5.65 1.93
CA GLN A 143 -25.53 4.23 1.71
C GLN A 143 -24.21 3.77 2.35
N LEU A 144 -23.16 4.59 2.26
CA LEU A 144 -21.86 4.34 2.88
C LEU A 144 -21.94 4.39 4.41
N ILE A 145 -22.67 5.35 4.99
CA ILE A 145 -22.87 5.46 6.45
C ILE A 145 -23.72 4.29 6.97
N GLN A 146 -24.79 3.91 6.28
CA GLN A 146 -25.66 2.80 6.69
C GLN A 146 -24.91 1.44 6.69
N GLN A 147 -23.95 1.27 5.78
CA GLN A 147 -23.09 0.08 5.77
C GLN A 147 -22.19 0.02 7.01
N GLN A 148 -21.80 1.15 7.59
CA GLN A 148 -20.99 1.22 8.81
C GLN A 148 -21.77 0.97 10.11
N LEU A 149 -23.07 1.31 10.16
CA LEU A 149 -23.85 1.29 11.41
C LEU A 149 -24.43 -0.08 11.81
N ILE A 150 -24.49 -1.06 10.90
CA ILE A 150 -25.04 -2.40 11.17
C ILE A 150 -23.88 -3.39 11.46
N GLY A 151 -22.86 -2.93 12.16
CA GLY A 151 -21.61 -3.67 12.41
C GLY A 151 -21.01 -3.37 13.77
N ILE A 152 -21.84 -2.97 14.74
CA ILE A 152 -21.51 -2.88 16.17
C ILE A 152 -22.34 -3.93 16.89
#